data_AF-A0A1W9X843-F1
#
_entry.id   AF-A0A1W9X843-F1
#
_cell.length_a   1.000
_cell.length_b   1.000
_cell.length_c   1.000
_cell.angle_alpha   90.00
_cell.angle_beta   90.00
_cell.angle_gamma   90.00
#
_symmetry.space_group_name_H-M   'P 1'
#
loop_
_entity.id
_entity.type
_entity.pdbx_description
1 polymer ?
#
loop_
_entity_poly.entity_id
_entity_poly.type
_entity_poly.pdbx_seq_one_letter_code
_entity_poly.pdbx_strand_id
1 'polypeptide(L)' 'MAAALAQMGRRTGDRMRDIDPSLADRIAEWMSQNEASASQIRMLQDVVSLEKQEENAIFGESLPSGIVLNK' A
#
# COMPACT_ATOMS: atom_id res chain seq x y z
N MET A 1 0.56 8.70 -9.79
CA MET A 1 1.98 8.32 -9.91
C MET A 1 2.52 7.70 -8.62
N ALA A 2 2.52 8.43 -7.49
CA ALA A 2 3.01 7.95 -6.20
C ALA A 2 2.40 6.61 -5.73
N ALA A 3 1.08 6.42 -5.89
CA ALA A 3 0.42 5.16 -5.54
C ALA A 3 0.96 3.94 -6.33
N ALA A 4 1.27 4.10 -7.61
CA ALA A 4 1.81 3.03 -8.44
C ALA A 4 3.25 2.68 -8.02
N LEU A 5 4.06 3.69 -7.68
CA LEU A 5 5.42 3.48 -7.15
C LEU A 5 5.40 2.75 -5.82
N ALA A 6 4.51 3.12 -4.90
CA ALA A 6 4.33 2.42 -3.63
C ALA A 6 3.92 0.95 -3.81
N GLN A 7 3.07 0.66 -4.80
CA GLN A 7 2.66 -0.72 -5.08
C GLN A 7 3.77 -1.55 -5.73
N MET A 8 4.52 -0.98 -6.68
CA MET A 8 5.62 -1.68 -7.35
C MET A 8 6.84 -1.89 -6.43
N GLY A 9 7.11 -0.94 -5.52
CA GLY A 9 8.25 -0.99 -4.61
C GLY A 9 7.93 -1.55 -3.22
N ARG A 10 6.71 -2.08 -3.00
CA ARG A 10 6.28 -2.53 -1.68
C ARG A 10 7.23 -3.58 -1.12
N ARG A 11 7.65 -3.41 0.12
CA ARG A 11 8.48 -4.38 0.83
C ARG A 11 7.63 -5.59 1.23
N THR A 12 8.07 -6.76 0.78
CA THR A 12 7.38 -8.05 0.96
C THR A 12 8.04 -8.93 2.00
N GLY A 13 9.30 -8.66 2.36
CA GLY A 13 10.09 -9.47 3.29
C GLY A 13 10.79 -10.66 2.61
N ASP A 14 10.54 -10.87 1.32
CA ASP A 14 11.29 -11.79 0.47
C ASP A 14 12.38 -11.03 -0.29
N ARG A 15 13.64 -11.29 0.04
CA ARG A 15 14.81 -10.63 -0.55
C ARG A 15 14.89 -10.75 -2.09
N MET A 16 14.34 -11.80 -2.69
CA MET A 16 14.34 -11.93 -4.16
C MET A 16 13.29 -11.03 -4.83
N ARG A 17 12.26 -10.63 -4.08
CA ARG A 17 11.14 -9.82 -4.57
C ARG A 17 11.25 -8.36 -4.16
N ASP A 18 11.95 -8.09 -3.07
CA ASP A 18 12.21 -6.75 -2.57
C ASP A 18 13.21 -6.02 -3.46
N ILE A 19 12.90 -4.77 -3.78
CA ILE A 19 13.82 -3.88 -4.49
C ILE A 19 15.00 -3.49 -3.59
N ASP A 20 16.08 -3.02 -4.21
CA ASP A 20 17.25 -2.57 -3.46
C ASP A 20 16.86 -1.49 -2.42
N PRO A 21 17.29 -1.61 -1.15
CA PRO A 21 16.92 -0.66 -0.09
C PRO A 21 17.28 0.79 -0.43
N SER A 22 18.41 1.04 -1.10
CA SER A 22 18.81 2.39 -1.49
C SER A 22 17.90 2.99 -2.56
N LEU A 23 17.33 2.14 -3.42
CA LEU A 23 16.32 2.57 -4.38
C LEU A 23 14.98 2.84 -3.69
N ALA A 24 14.58 2.01 -2.73
CA ALA A 24 13.38 2.23 -1.94
C ALA A 24 13.42 3.58 -1.19
N ASP A 25 14.57 3.93 -0.59
CA ASP A 25 14.77 5.20 0.10
C ASP A 25 14.64 6.41 -0.85
N ARG A 26 15.23 6.32 -2.05
CA ARG A 26 15.11 7.38 -3.07
C ARG A 26 13.67 7.55 -3.56
N ILE A 27 12.93 6.45 -3.73
CA ILE A 27 11.52 6.51 -4.11
C ILE A 27 10.70 7.14 -2.96
N ALA A 28 10.96 6.75 -1.70
CA ALA A 28 10.30 7.32 -0.54
C ALA A 28 10.53 8.82 -0.40
N GLU A 29 11.76 9.29 -0.60
CA GLU A 29 12.11 10.72 -0.57
C GLU A 29 11.42 11.49 -1.70
N TRP A 30 11.43 10.95 -2.93
CA TRP A 30 10.70 11.55 -4.04
C TRP A 30 9.20 11.61 -3.73
N MET A 31 8.64 10.55 -3.17
CA MET A 31 7.22 10.48 -2.79
C MET A 31 6.87 11.49 -1.70
N SER A 32 7.73 11.72 -0.70
CA SER A 32 7.47 12.71 0.35
C SER A 32 7.44 14.14 -0.20
N GLN A 33 8.23 14.43 -1.23
CA GLN A 33 8.23 15.73 -1.91
C GLN A 33 7.01 15.93 -2.84
N ASN A 34 6.30 14.85 -3.19
CA ASN A 34 5.16 14.85 -4.11
C ASN A 34 3.83 14.55 -3.41
N GLU A 35 3.68 14.99 -2.15
CA GLU A 35 2.45 14.89 -1.35
C GLU A 35 1.90 13.46 -1.19
N ALA A 36 2.77 12.44 -1.25
CA ALA A 36 2.34 11.07 -0.98
C ALA A 36 1.95 10.90 0.49
N SER A 37 0.97 10.02 0.74
CA SER A 37 0.56 9.75 2.11
C SER A 37 1.62 8.95 2.86
N ALA A 38 1.71 9.15 4.18
CA ALA A 38 2.61 8.39 5.04
C ALA A 38 2.37 6.86 4.94
N SER A 39 1.13 6.45 4.65
CA SER A 39 0.78 5.04 4.40
C SER A 39 1.47 4.50 3.15
N GLN A 40 1.51 5.27 2.06
CA GLN A 40 2.19 4.87 0.82
C GLN A 40 3.70 4.80 0.98
N ILE A 41 4.30 5.73 1.73
CA ILE A 41 5.74 5.71 2.03
C ILE A 41 6.09 4.49 2.90
N ARG A 42 5.26 4.16 3.90
CA ARG A 42 5.44 2.96 4.74
C ARG A 42 5.44 1.67 3.93
N MET A 43 4.73 1.60 2.80
CA MET A 43 4.75 0.40 1.94
C MET A 43 6.17 0.07 1.45
N LEU A 44 7.04 1.06 1.28
CA LEU A 44 8.41 0.88 0.80
C LEU A 44 9.38 0.46 1.92
N GLN A 45 9.06 0.80 3.18
CA GLN A 45 9.96 0.65 4.32
C GLN A 45 9.60 -0.56 5.19
N ASP A 46 8.32 -0.82 5.38
CA ASP A 46 7.79 -1.85 6.26
C ASP A 46 7.24 -3.01 5.43
N VAL A 47 7.42 -4.24 5.93
CA VAL A 47 6.64 -5.38 5.44
C VAL A 47 5.21 -5.19 5.95
N VAL A 48 4.36 -4.58 5.12
CA VAL A 48 2.95 -4.42 5.45
C VAL A 48 2.21 -5.69 5.03
N SER A 49 1.76 -6.48 6.00
CA SER A 49 0.88 -7.63 5.73
C SER A 49 -0.34 -7.16 4.94
N LEU A 50 -0.59 -7.80 3.79
CA LEU A 50 -1.71 -7.52 2.88
C LEU A 50 -3.05 -7.40 3.62
N GLU A 51 -3.26 -8.22 4.65
CA GLU A 51 -4.46 -8.20 5.50
C GLU A 51 -4.82 -6.80 6.01
N LYS A 52 -3.84 -5.99 6.46
CA LYS A 52 -4.12 -4.63 6.99
C LYS A 52 -4.51 -3.61 5.90
N GLN A 53 -4.09 -3.83 4.66
CA GLN A 53 -4.45 -2.95 3.54
C GLN A 53 -5.80 -3.34 2.95
N GLU A 54 -6.06 -4.62 2.80
CA GLU A 54 -7.33 -5.14 2.26
C GLU A 54 -8.49 -4.88 3.22
N GLU A 55 -8.28 -4.95 4.53
CA GLU A 55 -9.33 -4.66 5.51
C GLU A 55 -9.93 -3.26 5.30
N ASN A 56 -9.10 -2.22 5.15
CA ASN A 56 -9.59 -0.85 4.92
C ASN A 56 -10.27 -0.65 3.56
N ALA A 57 -9.91 -1.44 2.54
CA ALA A 57 -10.54 -1.36 1.21
C ALA A 57 -11.87 -2.11 1.17
N ILE A 58 -11.92 -3.29 1.80
CA ILE A 58 -13.10 -4.18 1.83
C ILE A 58 -14.20 -3.62 2.74
N PHE A 59 -13.85 -3.00 3.88
CA PHE A 59 -14.84 -2.36 4.76
C PHE A 59 -15.29 -0.96 4.30
N GLY A 60 -14.66 -0.39 3.26
CA GLY A 60 -15.03 0.89 2.67
C GLY A 60 -16.16 0.79 1.64
N GLU A 61 -16.43 -0.39 1.10
CA GLU A 61 -17.67 -0.68 0.38
C GLU A 61 -18.75 -1.02 1.41
N SER A 62 -19.38 0.00 1.98
CA SER A 62 -20.75 -0.19 2.49
C SER A 62 -21.52 -0.98 1.45
N LEU A 63 -22.23 -2.04 1.87
CA LEU A 63 -23.13 -2.82 1.02
C LEU A 63 -23.79 -1.87 0.00
N PRO A 64 -23.62 -2.10 -1.32
CA PRO A 64 -24.35 -1.33 -2.32
C PRO A 64 -25.81 -1.28 -1.91
N SER A 65 -26.49 -0.15 -2.10
CA SER A 65 -27.79 0.20 -1.52
C SER A 65 -28.98 -0.69 -1.95
N GLY A 66 -28.78 -1.97 -2.22
CA GLY A 66 -29.79 -2.96 -2.59
C GLY A 66 -29.50 -4.40 -2.15
N ILE A 67 -28.49 -4.69 -1.33
CA ILE A 67 -28.26 -6.04 -0.80
C ILE A 67 -28.90 -6.16 0.59
N VAL A 68 -30.01 -6.90 0.67
CA VAL A 68 -30.66 -7.28 1.93
C VAL A 68 -30.40 -8.77 2.16
N LEU A 69 -29.67 -9.09 3.24
CA LEU A 69 -29.57 -10.47 3.74
C LEU A 69 -30.91 -10.83 4.40
N ASN A 70 -31.78 -11.48 3.65
CA ASN A 70 -32.94 -12.15 4.24
C ASN A 70 -32.50 -13.48 4.87
N LYS A 71 -33.00 -13.71 6.10
CA LYS A 71 -32.67 -14.80 7.02
C LYS A 71 -32.67 -16.20 6.43
#